data_AF-A0A2N2ZAN7-F1
#
_entry.id   AF-A0A2N2ZAN7-F1
#
_cell.length_a   1.000
_cell.length_b   1.000
_cell.length_c   1.000
_cell.angle_alpha   90.00
_cell.angle_beta   90.00
_cell.angle_gamma   90.00
#
_symmetry.space_group_name_H-M   'P 1'
#
loop_
_entity.id
_entity.type
_entity.pdbx_description
1 polymer ?
#
loop_
_entity_poly.entity_id
_entity_poly.type
_entity_poly.pdbx_seq_one_letter_code
_entity_poly.pdbx_strand_id
1 'polypeptide(L)'
;GTIRGEDGSVQMQRNSLEISTVGAQLFDFDFDLTLNVTGFKFKVPGQPTIQVAGNKLDARAKSALSRAVKGDIVQIFDIQANLAGNSSYLLKKISPVLIELTN
;
A
#
# COMPACT_ATOMS: atom_id res chain seq x y z
N GLY A 1 1.24 7.06 2.39
CA GLY A 1 0.42 6.03 1.72
C GLY A 1 -0.69 5.67 2.66
N THR A 2 -1.79 5.14 2.16
CA THR A 2 -2.90 4.68 3.00
C THR A 2 -3.28 3.25 2.66
N ILE A 3 -3.79 2.51 3.63
CA ILE A 3 -4.45 1.21 3.44
C ILE A 3 -5.85 1.35 4.06
N ARG A 4 -6.91 1.14 3.26
CA ARG A 4 -8.30 1.42 3.69
C ARG A 4 -8.56 2.86 4.20
N GLY A 5 -7.73 3.82 3.80
CA GLY A 5 -7.83 5.22 4.26
C GLY A 5 -7.06 5.52 5.54
N GLU A 6 -6.44 4.52 6.17
CA GLU A 6 -5.55 4.70 7.32
C GLU A 6 -4.09 4.79 6.87
N ASP A 7 -3.32 5.73 7.42
CA ASP A 7 -1.89 5.89 7.18
C ASP A 7 -1.03 5.40 8.36
N GLY A 8 0.28 5.28 8.13
CA GLY A 8 1.23 4.91 9.18
C GLY A 8 1.22 3.41 9.51
N SER A 9 0.91 3.08 10.76
CA SER A 9 0.94 1.71 11.29
C SER A 9 -0.47 1.23 11.60
N VAL A 10 -0.92 0.21 10.88
CA VAL A 10 -2.29 -0.31 10.93
C VAL A 10 -2.28 -1.75 11.41
N GLN A 11 -3.18 -2.11 12.32
CA GLN A 11 -3.40 -3.50 12.72
C GLN A 11 -4.59 -4.07 11.96
N MET A 12 -4.41 -5.19 11.25
CA MET A 12 -5.53 -5.80 10.54
C MET A 12 -5.39 -7.30 10.33
N GLN A 13 -6.53 -7.94 10.05
CA GLN A 13 -6.56 -9.35 9.68
C GLN A 13 -6.01 -9.55 8.26
N ARG A 14 -5.34 -10.68 8.02
CA ARG A 14 -4.82 -11.10 6.71
C ARG A 14 -5.88 -10.99 5.60
N ASN A 15 -7.06 -11.55 5.86
CA ASN A 15 -8.18 -11.55 4.90
C ASN A 15 -8.68 -10.13 4.59
N SER A 16 -8.59 -9.22 5.56
CA SER A 16 -8.93 -7.81 5.33
C SER A 16 -7.88 -7.14 4.45
N LEU A 17 -6.59 -7.41 4.67
CA LEU A 17 -5.51 -6.89 3.84
C LEU A 17 -5.63 -7.39 2.38
N GLU A 18 -6.04 -8.63 2.17
CA GLU A 18 -6.22 -9.22 0.83
C GLU A 18 -7.22 -8.49 -0.07
N ILE A 19 -8.24 -7.88 0.53
CA ILE A 19 -9.30 -7.13 -0.18
C ILE A 19 -9.13 -5.62 -0.06
N SER A 20 -8.11 -5.16 0.67
CA SER A 20 -7.87 -3.74 0.92
C SER A 20 -7.34 -3.03 -0.32
N THR A 21 -7.70 -1.75 -0.41
CA THR A 21 -7.19 -0.84 -1.43
C THR A 21 -6.08 0.02 -0.83
N VAL A 22 -4.96 0.08 -1.54
CA VAL A 22 -3.85 1.00 -1.27
C VAL A 22 -4.17 2.36 -1.87
N GLY A 23 -4.11 3.40 -1.05
CA GLY A 23 -4.32 4.78 -1.45
C GLY A 23 -3.06 5.63 -1.29
N ALA A 24 -3.15 6.84 -1.80
CA ALA A 24 -2.16 7.88 -1.60
C ALA A 24 -2.87 9.16 -1.18
N GLN A 25 -2.36 9.83 -0.15
CA GLN A 25 -2.80 11.14 0.31
C GLN A 25 -1.57 12.03 0.47
N LEU A 26 -1.73 13.31 0.12
CA LEU A 26 -0.73 14.35 0.30
C LEU A 26 -1.19 15.25 1.43
N PHE A 27 -0.54 15.17 2.59
CA PHE A 27 -0.90 15.96 3.76
C PHE A 27 -0.43 17.43 3.68
N ASP A 28 0.56 17.71 2.82
CA ASP A 28 1.16 19.04 2.66
C ASP A 28 0.49 19.89 1.57
N PHE A 29 -0.73 19.57 1.14
CA PHE A 29 -1.39 20.25 0.02
C PHE A 29 -2.79 20.71 0.39
N ASP A 30 -3.07 22.00 0.20
CA ASP A 30 -4.34 22.64 0.57
C ASP A 30 -5.50 22.31 -0.39
N PHE A 31 -5.29 21.42 -1.35
CA PHE A 31 -6.32 21.01 -2.31
C PHE A 31 -6.55 19.50 -2.22
N ASP A 32 -7.82 19.11 -2.32
CA ASP A 32 -8.25 17.72 -2.42
C ASP A 32 -7.87 17.12 -3.78
N LEU A 33 -6.60 16.75 -3.91
CA LEU A 33 -6.09 16.06 -5.08
C LEU A 33 -6.47 14.58 -5.03
N THR A 34 -7.25 14.13 -6.01
CA THR A 34 -7.53 12.70 -6.16
C THR A 34 -6.32 12.01 -6.78
N LEU A 35 -5.66 11.14 -6.01
CA LEU A 35 -4.52 10.35 -6.46
C LEU A 35 -4.92 8.93 -6.83
N ASN A 36 -4.50 8.50 -8.02
CA ASN A 36 -4.69 7.14 -8.49
C ASN A 36 -3.40 6.35 -8.30
N VAL A 37 -3.40 5.39 -7.36
CA VAL A 37 -2.28 4.46 -7.17
C VAL A 37 -2.19 3.52 -8.38
N THR A 38 -1.03 3.54 -9.05
CA THR A 38 -0.75 2.73 -10.24
C THR A 38 0.15 1.54 -9.95
N GLY A 39 0.85 1.55 -8.82
CA GLY A 39 1.64 0.42 -8.35
C GLY A 39 2.27 0.66 -7.00
N PHE A 40 2.76 -0.41 -6.37
CA PHE A 40 3.50 -0.33 -5.12
C PHE A 40 4.39 -1.56 -4.95
N LYS A 41 5.34 -1.49 -4.00
CA LYS A 41 6.10 -2.64 -3.54
C LYS A 41 5.53 -3.18 -2.25
N PHE A 42 5.45 -4.50 -2.19
CA PHE A 42 4.91 -5.27 -1.08
C PHE A 42 6.01 -6.15 -0.50
N LYS A 43 6.24 -6.06 0.82
CA LYS A 43 7.24 -6.86 1.53
C LYS A 43 6.60 -7.59 2.69
N VAL A 44 6.78 -8.90 2.69
CA VAL A 44 6.43 -9.80 3.78
C VAL A 44 7.74 -10.34 4.38
N PRO A 45 7.88 -10.42 5.71
CA PRO A 45 9.04 -11.06 6.33
C PRO A 45 9.33 -12.46 5.76
N GLY A 46 10.60 -12.74 5.45
CA GLY A 46 11.00 -14.03 4.88
C GLY A 46 10.60 -14.27 3.42
N GLN A 47 9.98 -13.30 2.74
CA GLN A 47 9.64 -13.37 1.31
C GLN A 47 10.38 -12.27 0.51
N PRO A 48 10.63 -12.48 -0.79
CA PRO A 48 11.15 -11.42 -1.64
C PRO A 48 10.15 -10.26 -1.76
N THR A 49 10.66 -9.07 -2.04
CA THR A 49 9.79 -7.92 -2.36
C THR A 49 9.05 -8.16 -3.67
N ILE A 50 7.73 -7.95 -3.65
CA ILE A 50 6.86 -8.12 -4.81
C ILE A 50 6.45 -6.74 -5.29
N GLN A 51 6.66 -6.47 -6.58
CA GLN A 51 6.08 -5.30 -7.23
C GLN A 51 4.66 -5.64 -7.70
N VAL A 52 3.71 -4.86 -7.21
CA VAL A 52 2.28 -5.00 -7.50
C VAL A 52 1.85 -3.88 -8.43
N ALA A 53 1.17 -4.23 -9.51
CA ALA A 53 0.55 -3.28 -10.43
C ALA A 53 -0.88 -2.97 -9.99
N GLY A 54 -1.25 -1.70 -10.00
CA GLY A 54 -2.54 -1.21 -9.49
C GLY A 54 -2.53 -0.91 -7.98
N ASN A 55 -3.73 -0.81 -7.42
CA ASN A 55 -3.97 -0.38 -6.04
C ASN A 55 -4.45 -1.52 -5.11
N LYS A 56 -4.36 -2.78 -5.54
CA LYS A 56 -4.79 -3.96 -4.79
C LYS A 56 -3.76 -5.08 -4.92
N LEU A 57 -3.70 -5.98 -3.94
CA LEU A 57 -2.77 -7.12 -3.98
C LEU A 57 -3.08 -8.07 -5.14
N ASP A 58 -2.05 -8.39 -5.94
CA ASP A 58 -2.12 -9.40 -6.99
C ASP A 58 -2.02 -10.82 -6.40
N ALA A 59 -2.17 -11.85 -7.25
CA ALA A 59 -2.10 -13.25 -6.80
C ALA A 59 -0.76 -13.60 -6.14
N ARG A 60 0.36 -13.00 -6.59
CA ARG A 60 1.70 -13.26 -6.02
C ARG A 60 1.82 -12.65 -4.64
N ALA A 61 1.37 -11.41 -4.48
CA ALA A 61 1.35 -10.71 -3.20
C ALA A 61 0.43 -11.42 -2.19
N LYS A 62 -0.73 -11.92 -2.62
CA LYS A 62 -1.61 -12.76 -1.79
C LYS A 62 -0.93 -14.06 -1.36
N SER A 63 -0.19 -14.72 -2.26
CA SER A 63 0.56 -15.93 -1.92
C SER A 63 1.73 -15.66 -0.96
N ALA A 64 2.38 -14.49 -1.03
CA ALA A 64 3.37 -14.11 -0.03
C ALA A 64 2.71 -13.80 1.32
N LEU A 65 1.59 -13.08 1.29
CA LEU A 65 0.80 -12.74 2.48
C LEU A 65 0.27 -13.99 3.20
N SER A 66 -0.09 -15.05 2.48
CA SER A 66 -0.52 -16.31 3.08
C SER A 66 0.58 -17.02 3.88
N ARG A 67 1.86 -16.65 3.67
CA ARG A 67 3.00 -17.17 4.45
C ARG A 67 3.32 -16.33 5.68
N ALA A 68 2.77 -15.12 5.75
CA ALA A 68 2.92 -14.26 6.92
C ALA A 68 2.13 -14.85 8.09
N VAL A 69 2.64 -14.72 9.30
CA VAL A 69 1.98 -15.18 10.53
C VAL A 69 1.46 -14.01 11.36
N LYS A 70 0.63 -14.30 12.37
CA LYS A 70 0.19 -13.29 13.33
C LYS A 70 1.41 -12.61 13.98
N GLY A 71 1.37 -11.29 14.07
CA GLY A 71 2.46 -10.45 14.58
C GLY A 71 3.49 -10.06 13.53
N ASP A 72 3.44 -10.63 12.31
CA ASP A 72 4.29 -10.16 11.23
C ASP A 72 3.92 -8.74 10.81
N ILE A 73 4.95 -7.94 10.56
CA ILE A 73 4.82 -6.59 10.03
C ILE A 73 5.08 -6.64 8.52
N VAL A 74 3.99 -6.53 7.76
CA VAL A 74 4.00 -6.42 6.31
C VAL A 74 4.15 -4.95 5.92
N GLN A 75 4.87 -4.68 4.83
CA GLN A 75 5.17 -3.31 4.41
C GLN A 75 4.69 -3.04 2.98
N ILE A 76 4.05 -1.89 2.80
CA ILE A 76 3.71 -1.32 1.50
C ILE A 76 4.53 -0.05 1.34
N PHE A 77 5.37 0.01 0.32
CA PHE A 77 6.30 1.12 0.11
C PHE A 77 6.52 1.34 -1.38
N ASP A 78 7.24 2.41 -1.72
CA ASP A 78 7.48 2.79 -3.12
C ASP A 78 6.15 2.90 -3.89
N ILE A 79 5.16 3.53 -3.25
CA ILE A 79 3.81 3.70 -3.80
C ILE A 79 3.93 4.70 -4.95
N GLN A 80 3.54 4.24 -6.14
CA GLN A 80 3.46 5.01 -7.36
C GLN A 80 2.01 5.47 -7.52
N ALA A 81 1.80 6.77 -7.64
CA ALA A 81 0.48 7.33 -7.90
C ALA A 81 0.57 8.47 -8.90
N ASN A 82 -0.50 8.63 -9.67
CA ASN A 82 -0.66 9.71 -10.63
C ASN A 82 -1.83 10.58 -10.22
N LEU A 83 -1.75 11.87 -10.49
CA LEU A 83 -2.88 12.77 -10.28
C LEU A 83 -4.02 12.42 -11.24
N ALA A 84 -5.25 12.39 -10.74
CA ALA A 84 -6.44 12.31 -11.57
C ALA A 84 -6.60 13.62 -12.35
N GLY A 85 -6.17 13.62 -13.61
CA GLY A 85 -6.14 14.81 -14.47
C GLY A 85 -4.71 15.17 -14.86
N ASN A 86 -4.46 15.28 -16.17
CA ASN A 86 -3.16 15.48 -16.80
C ASN A 86 -2.24 16.43 -16.03
N SER A 87 -1.31 15.88 -15.26
CA SER A 87 -0.22 16.68 -14.70
C SER A 87 1.09 15.92 -14.80
N SER A 88 2.08 16.54 -15.43
CA SER A 88 3.50 16.15 -15.45
C SER A 88 4.18 16.29 -14.08
N TYR A 89 3.39 16.39 -13.00
CA TYR A 89 3.92 16.66 -11.67
C TYR A 89 4.49 15.37 -11.07
N LEU A 90 5.80 15.39 -10.80
CA LEU A 90 6.47 14.30 -10.12
C LEU A 90 5.99 14.31 -8.67
N LEU A 91 5.10 13.39 -8.31
CA LEU A 91 4.64 13.27 -6.93
C LEU A 91 5.85 13.07 -6.01
N LYS A 92 5.92 13.87 -4.93
CA LYS A 92 6.86 13.63 -3.83
C LYS A 92 6.65 12.22 -3.30
N LYS A 93 7.74 11.61 -2.83
CA LYS A 93 7.78 10.24 -2.32
C LYS A 93 6.65 10.01 -1.30
N ILE A 94 5.73 9.11 -1.63
CA ILE A 94 4.61 8.75 -0.75
C ILE A 94 5.15 7.92 0.42
N SER A 95 4.76 8.27 1.65
CA SER A 95 5.16 7.54 2.85
C SER A 95 4.73 6.06 2.79
N PRO A 96 5.54 5.12 3.30
CA PRO A 96 5.15 3.72 3.37
C PRO A 96 4.02 3.50 4.39
N VAL A 97 3.39 2.33 4.31
CA VAL A 97 2.40 1.83 5.26
C VAL A 97 2.92 0.54 5.87
N LEU A 98 2.85 0.44 7.19
CA LEU A 98 3.19 -0.75 7.95
C LEU A 98 1.89 -1.40 8.42
N ILE A 99 1.76 -2.70 8.17
CA ILE A 99 0.57 -3.47 8.54
C ILE A 99 1.00 -4.61 9.46
N GLU A 100 0.53 -4.58 10.71
CA GLU A 100 0.70 -5.68 11.66
C GLU A 100 -0.48 -6.65 11.54
N LEU A 101 -0.18 -7.92 11.29
CA LEU A 101 -1.19 -8.96 11.13
C LEU A 101 -1.72 -9.46 12.47
N THR A 102 -3.04 -9.47 12.63
CA THR A 102 -3.68 -9.90 13.87
C THR A 102 -4.10 -11.38 13.88
N ASN A 103 -3.99 -12.09 12.74
CA ASN A 103 -4.34 -13.50 12.56
C ASN A 103 -3.52 -14.23 11.47
#